data_AF-A0A2S9FH49-F1
#
_entry.id   AF-A0A2S9FH49-F1
#
_cell.length_a   1.000
_cell.length_b   1.000
_cell.length_c   1.000
_cell.angle_alpha   90.00
_cell.angle_beta   90.00
_cell.angle_gamma   90.00
#
_symmetry.space_group_name_H-M   'P 1'
#
loop_
_entity.id
_entity.type
_entity.pdbx_description
1 polymer ?
#
loop_
_entity_poly.entity_id
_entity_poly.type
_entity_poly.pdbx_seq_one_letter_code
_entity_poly.pdbx_strand_id
1 'polypeptide(L)'
;DIDTIVALAHTQRAPFVVPLGIGAHLRKWGIPKNRIVELDWQEEHRIGDLTLICTPARHFSGRLFSRDTTLWASWVVAGPTHRAFFGGDTGYTKSFAEIGAAHGPFDMTLLPIGAYHPAFADIHMNPEEAVRAHLDLADVDRGLMVPIHWATFRLAPHPWAEPAERLVAAADAERVRIAVPIPGGRVVPESTFDPWWRL
;
A
#
# COMPACT_ATOMS: atom_id res chain seq x y z
N ASP A 1 2.89 -11.17 -9.24
CA ASP A 1 2.36 -12.37 -9.88
C ASP A 1 2.53 -12.25 -11.40
N ILE A 2 3.20 -13.19 -12.07
CA ILE A 2 3.51 -13.07 -13.52
C ILE A 2 2.25 -13.29 -14.34
N ASP A 3 1.44 -14.28 -13.97
CA ASP A 3 0.23 -14.66 -14.70
C ASP A 3 -0.80 -13.53 -14.70
N THR A 4 -0.96 -12.84 -13.57
CA THR A 4 -1.79 -11.64 -13.45
C THR A 4 -1.32 -10.52 -14.38
N ILE A 5 0.00 -10.29 -14.47
CA ILE A 5 0.56 -9.24 -15.35
C ILE A 5 0.27 -9.57 -16.83
N VAL A 6 0.48 -10.82 -17.24
CA VAL A 6 0.19 -11.26 -18.61
C VAL A 6 -1.31 -11.17 -18.91
N ALA A 7 -2.16 -11.59 -17.97
CA ALA A 7 -3.61 -11.49 -18.12
C ALA A 7 -4.08 -10.03 -18.26
N LEU A 8 -3.57 -9.12 -17.42
CA LEU A 8 -3.88 -7.68 -17.50
C LEU A 8 -3.36 -7.06 -18.80
N ALA A 9 -2.20 -7.50 -19.30
CA ALA A 9 -1.66 -7.03 -20.57
C ALA A 9 -2.59 -7.35 -21.74
N HIS A 10 -3.22 -8.52 -21.72
CA HIS A 10 -4.15 -8.97 -22.76
C HIS A 10 -5.54 -8.36 -22.62
N THR A 11 -6.01 -8.14 -21.39
CA THR A 11 -7.41 -7.74 -21.13
C THR A 11 -7.59 -6.23 -20.92
N GLN A 12 -6.53 -5.50 -20.58
CA GLN A 12 -6.57 -4.08 -20.26
C GLN A 12 -5.66 -3.26 -21.17
N ARG A 13 -5.97 -1.96 -21.30
CA ARG A 13 -5.16 -0.99 -22.07
C ARG A 13 -4.33 -0.04 -21.20
N ALA A 14 -4.63 0.05 -19.90
CA ALA A 14 -3.93 0.94 -18.98
C ALA A 14 -2.41 0.71 -18.97
N PRO A 15 -1.59 1.75 -18.76
CA PRO A 15 -0.15 1.57 -18.59
C PRO A 15 0.16 0.85 -17.28
N PHE A 16 1.30 0.16 -17.24
CA PHE A 16 1.94 -0.34 -16.03
C PHE A 16 2.86 0.74 -15.51
N VAL A 17 2.42 1.44 -14.46
CA VAL A 17 3.24 2.40 -13.73
C VAL A 17 3.91 1.66 -12.57
N VAL A 18 5.23 1.63 -12.55
CA VAL A 18 6.02 0.79 -11.63
C VAL A 18 7.25 1.50 -11.10
N PRO A 19 7.82 1.08 -9.96
CA PRO A 19 9.09 1.60 -9.49
C PRO A 19 10.24 1.29 -10.45
N LEU A 20 11.29 2.11 -10.40
CA LEU A 20 12.49 1.99 -11.22
C LEU A 20 13.09 0.57 -11.19
N GLY A 21 13.44 0.05 -12.36
CA GLY A 21 14.06 -1.27 -12.56
C GLY A 21 13.05 -2.39 -12.87
N ILE A 22 11.78 -2.23 -12.47
CA ILE A 22 10.73 -3.24 -12.72
C ILE A 22 10.41 -3.38 -14.21
N GLY A 23 10.61 -2.32 -15.01
CA GLY A 23 10.37 -2.35 -16.45
C GLY A 23 11.26 -3.33 -17.21
N ALA A 24 12.42 -3.71 -16.66
CA ALA A 24 13.23 -4.81 -17.21
C ALA A 24 12.49 -6.16 -17.14
N HIS A 25 11.81 -6.44 -16.02
CA HIS A 25 11.00 -7.65 -15.86
C HIS A 25 9.76 -7.62 -16.75
N LEU A 26 9.04 -6.50 -16.81
CA LEU A 26 7.85 -6.36 -17.65
C LEU A 26 8.18 -6.56 -19.14
N ARG A 27 9.29 -6.00 -19.63
CA ARG A 27 9.77 -6.25 -21.00
C ARG A 27 10.11 -7.72 -21.24
N LYS A 28 10.77 -8.38 -20.28
CA LYS A 28 11.06 -9.83 -20.35
C LYS A 28 9.78 -10.67 -20.45
N TRP A 29 8.69 -10.23 -19.83
CA TRP A 29 7.38 -10.88 -19.87
C TRP A 29 6.52 -10.48 -21.08
N GLY A 30 7.07 -9.70 -22.03
CA GLY A 30 6.38 -9.35 -23.27
C GLY A 30 5.47 -8.12 -23.19
N ILE A 31 5.54 -7.33 -22.11
CA ILE A 31 4.79 -6.07 -22.03
C ILE A 31 5.39 -5.04 -23.01
N PRO A 32 4.59 -4.44 -23.91
CA PRO A 32 5.07 -3.42 -24.84
C PRO A 32 5.70 -2.23 -24.13
N LYS A 33 6.86 -1.76 -24.60
CA LYS A 33 7.61 -0.65 -23.97
C LYS A 33 6.77 0.62 -23.79
N ASN A 34 5.88 0.92 -24.73
CA ASN A 34 4.99 2.09 -24.67
C ASN A 34 3.86 1.97 -23.62
N ARG A 35 3.71 0.81 -22.97
CA ARG A 35 2.79 0.59 -21.85
C ARG A 35 3.51 0.54 -20.51
N ILE A 36 4.82 0.76 -20.46
CA ILE A 36 5.61 0.70 -19.23
C ILE A 36 6.06 2.11 -18.88
N VAL A 37 5.76 2.54 -17.65
CA VAL A 37 6.25 3.79 -17.06
C VAL A 37 7.00 3.41 -15.80
N GLU A 38 8.31 3.65 -15.78
CA GLU A 38 9.15 3.46 -14.60
C GLU A 38 9.33 4.82 -13.92
N LEU A 39 9.15 4.85 -12.59
CA LEU A 39 9.28 6.06 -11.78
C LEU A 39 10.26 5.82 -10.63
N ASP A 40 11.17 6.77 -10.42
CA ASP A 40 11.92 6.91 -9.17
C ASP A 40 11.07 7.63 -8.11
N TRP A 41 11.52 7.65 -6.85
CA TRP A 41 10.83 8.41 -5.81
C TRP A 41 10.72 9.89 -6.18
N GLN A 42 9.57 10.48 -5.84
CA GLN A 42 9.13 11.82 -6.15
C GLN A 42 8.80 12.07 -7.64
N GLU A 43 9.01 11.09 -8.52
CA GLU A 43 8.52 11.18 -9.89
C GLU A 43 7.03 10.82 -9.97
N GLU A 44 6.34 11.40 -10.95
CA GLU A 44 4.91 11.24 -11.12
C GLU A 44 4.52 10.92 -12.57
N HIS A 45 3.34 10.31 -12.73
CA HIS A 45 2.75 10.05 -14.02
C HIS A 45 1.24 10.30 -13.99
N ARG A 46 0.72 10.95 -15.03
CA ARG A 46 -0.70 11.28 -15.14
C ARG A 46 -1.44 10.30 -16.05
N ILE A 47 -2.57 9.76 -15.57
CA ILE A 47 -3.50 8.91 -16.31
C ILE A 47 -4.89 9.57 -16.27
N GLY A 48 -5.25 10.27 -17.35
CA GLY A 48 -6.46 11.10 -17.35
C GLY A 48 -6.33 12.23 -16.32
N ASP A 49 -7.25 12.28 -15.35
CA ASP A 49 -7.23 13.25 -14.24
C ASP A 49 -6.57 12.71 -12.97
N LEU A 50 -6.08 11.46 -12.99
CA LEU A 50 -5.33 10.87 -11.88
C LEU A 50 -3.84 11.13 -12.04
N THR A 51 -3.20 11.60 -10.98
CA THR A 51 -1.74 11.66 -10.85
C THR A 51 -1.29 10.56 -9.90
N LEU A 52 -0.40 9.69 -10.38
CA LEU A 52 0.30 8.69 -9.58
C LEU A 52 1.68 9.23 -9.24
N ILE A 53 2.03 9.30 -7.96
CA ILE A 53 3.35 9.75 -7.50
C ILE A 53 4.02 8.59 -6.78
N CYS A 54 5.22 8.24 -7.23
CA CYS A 54 6.04 7.21 -6.60
C CYS A 54 6.70 7.82 -5.36
N THR A 55 6.43 7.30 -4.18
CA THR A 55 6.95 7.86 -2.91
C THR A 55 7.80 6.85 -2.15
N PRO A 56 8.70 7.31 -1.25
CA PRO A 56 9.51 6.41 -0.45
C PRO A 56 8.68 5.42 0.37
N ALA A 57 9.19 4.19 0.47
CA ALA A 57 8.77 3.19 1.45
C ALA A 57 10.03 2.65 2.15
N ARG A 58 9.87 2.07 3.34
CA ARG A 58 10.97 1.43 4.06
C ARG A 58 10.88 -0.08 3.88
N HIS A 59 11.44 -0.57 2.78
CA HIS A 59 11.42 -1.99 2.44
C HIS A 59 12.66 -2.36 1.61
N PHE A 60 12.61 -3.50 0.93
CA PHE A 60 13.66 -4.00 0.05
C PHE A 60 13.02 -4.65 -1.19
N SER A 61 13.84 -5.06 -2.17
CA SER A 61 13.33 -5.89 -3.28
C SER A 61 14.12 -7.20 -3.39
N GLY A 62 13.50 -8.25 -3.93
CA GLY A 62 14.19 -9.51 -4.11
C GLY A 62 13.48 -10.50 -5.01
N ARG A 63 14.27 -11.25 -5.78
CA ARG A 63 13.82 -12.42 -6.54
C ARG A 63 14.90 -13.49 -6.47
N LEU A 64 14.53 -14.65 -5.93
CA LEU A 64 15.40 -15.81 -5.78
C LEU A 64 16.71 -15.46 -5.03
N PHE A 65 17.85 -15.34 -5.75
CA PHE A 65 19.17 -15.03 -5.16
C PHE A 65 19.58 -13.56 -5.27
N SER A 66 18.79 -12.72 -5.96
CA SER A 66 19.09 -11.30 -6.15
C SER A 66 18.26 -10.45 -5.18
N ARG A 67 18.89 -9.45 -4.58
CA ARG A 67 18.27 -8.45 -3.71
C ARG A 67 18.57 -7.05 -4.21
N ASP A 68 17.64 -6.13 -3.97
CA ASP A 68 17.78 -4.69 -4.15
C ASP A 68 18.18 -4.26 -5.57
N THR A 69 17.75 -5.05 -6.56
CA THR A 69 17.97 -4.77 -7.99
C THR A 69 16.91 -3.88 -8.62
N THR A 70 15.81 -3.63 -7.90
CA THR A 70 14.72 -2.75 -8.31
C THR A 70 14.27 -1.90 -7.13
N LEU A 71 13.74 -0.71 -7.41
CA LEU A 71 13.20 0.18 -6.38
C LEU A 71 11.96 -0.44 -5.73
N TRP A 72 11.75 -0.14 -4.45
CA TRP A 72 10.52 -0.35 -3.70
C TRP A 72 9.87 1.00 -3.42
N ALA A 73 8.54 1.07 -3.38
CA ALA A 73 7.87 2.36 -3.24
C ALA A 73 6.50 2.20 -2.57
N SER A 74 6.05 3.30 -1.98
CA SER A 74 4.65 3.59 -1.72
C SER A 74 4.10 4.46 -2.86
N TRP A 75 2.79 4.69 -2.89
CA TRP A 75 2.14 5.41 -3.97
C TRP A 75 1.12 6.42 -3.44
N VAL A 76 1.21 7.65 -3.95
CA VAL A 76 0.11 8.60 -3.91
C VAL A 76 -0.74 8.43 -5.16
N VAL A 77 -2.05 8.34 -4.97
CA VAL A 77 -3.05 8.37 -6.03
C VAL A 77 -3.90 9.62 -5.82
N ALA A 78 -3.59 10.69 -6.56
CA ALA A 78 -4.27 11.97 -6.46
C ALA A 78 -5.25 12.15 -7.62
N GLY A 79 -6.54 12.25 -7.30
CA GLY A 79 -7.57 12.69 -8.24
C GLY A 79 -7.89 14.19 -8.06
N PRO A 80 -8.85 14.71 -8.85
CA PRO A 80 -9.23 16.11 -8.79
C PRO A 80 -9.91 16.52 -7.48
N THR A 81 -10.55 15.57 -6.76
CA THR A 81 -11.24 15.84 -5.50
C THR A 81 -10.76 15.02 -4.31
N HIS A 82 -10.27 13.80 -4.56
CA HIS A 82 -9.86 12.86 -3.51
C HIS A 82 -8.45 12.34 -3.73
N ARG A 83 -7.77 12.00 -2.65
CA ARG A 83 -6.42 11.45 -2.65
C ARG A 83 -6.36 10.20 -1.78
N ALA A 84 -5.72 9.17 -2.29
CA ALA A 84 -5.45 7.95 -1.55
C ALA A 84 -3.94 7.69 -1.47
N PHE A 85 -3.50 7.12 -0.36
CA PHE A 85 -2.13 6.63 -0.18
C PHE A 85 -2.12 5.11 -0.12
N PHE A 86 -1.24 4.47 -0.88
CA PHE A 86 -0.99 3.03 -0.83
C PHE A 86 0.42 2.79 -0.31
N GLY A 87 0.54 2.24 0.90
CA GLY A 87 1.83 2.07 1.58
C GLY A 87 2.73 0.99 1.01
N GLY A 88 2.20 0.10 0.16
CA GLY A 88 2.91 -1.11 -0.24
C GLY A 88 3.19 -2.02 0.96
N ASP A 89 4.33 -2.69 0.93
CA ASP A 89 4.89 -3.37 2.09
C ASP A 89 6.04 -2.50 2.64
N THR A 90 5.99 -2.16 3.92
CA THR A 90 6.87 -1.14 4.49
C THR A 90 6.94 -1.24 6.01
N GLY A 91 8.10 -0.90 6.57
CA GLY A 91 8.28 -0.56 7.97
C GLY A 91 7.91 0.90 8.24
N TYR A 92 7.79 1.27 9.51
CA TYR A 92 7.52 2.65 9.89
C TYR A 92 8.73 3.54 9.60
N THR A 93 8.47 4.76 9.11
CA THR A 93 9.50 5.75 8.77
C THR A 93 8.97 7.17 8.92
N LYS A 94 9.87 8.11 9.22
CA LYS A 94 9.58 9.56 9.26
C LYS A 94 9.07 10.11 7.91
N SER A 95 9.35 9.41 6.81
CA SER A 95 8.92 9.83 5.48
C SER A 95 7.40 9.91 5.34
N PHE A 96 6.62 9.22 6.18
CA PHE A 96 5.16 9.35 6.15
C PHE A 96 4.68 10.76 6.49
N ALA A 97 5.27 11.41 7.50
CA ALA A 97 4.94 12.80 7.83
C ALA A 97 5.39 13.76 6.71
N GLU A 98 6.55 13.50 6.09
CA GLU A 98 7.05 14.27 4.95
C GLU A 98 6.11 14.14 3.73
N ILE A 99 5.62 12.92 3.45
CA ILE A 99 4.66 12.63 2.37
C ILE A 99 3.30 13.26 2.67
N GLY A 100 2.79 13.15 3.91
CA GLY A 100 1.55 13.78 4.35
C GLY A 100 1.59 15.30 4.18
N ALA A 101 2.70 15.93 4.55
CA ALA A 101 2.90 17.38 4.35
C ALA A 101 2.97 17.79 2.88
N ALA A 102 3.59 16.97 2.02
CA ALA A 102 3.79 17.30 0.61
C ALA A 102 2.55 17.01 -0.28
N HIS A 103 1.83 15.94 0.03
CA HIS A 103 0.81 15.37 -0.86
C HIS A 103 -0.54 15.14 -0.20
N GLY A 104 -0.62 15.23 1.13
CA GLY A 104 -1.85 15.10 1.88
C GLY A 104 -2.66 16.40 1.97
N PRO A 105 -3.64 16.45 2.88
CA PRO A 105 -4.12 15.30 3.65
C PRO A 105 -4.79 14.25 2.74
N PHE A 106 -4.61 12.96 3.03
CA PHE A 106 -5.27 11.88 2.28
C PHE A 106 -6.67 11.56 2.84
N ASP A 107 -7.64 11.35 1.96
CA ASP A 107 -8.97 10.85 2.32
C ASP A 107 -8.93 9.37 2.73
N MET A 108 -7.98 8.61 2.17
CA MET A 108 -7.87 7.17 2.40
C MET A 108 -6.40 6.71 2.43
N THR A 109 -6.07 5.81 3.34
CA THR A 109 -4.76 5.14 3.35
C THR A 109 -4.94 3.63 3.35
N LEU A 110 -4.21 2.93 2.48
CA LEU A 110 -4.11 1.47 2.45
C LEU A 110 -2.76 1.07 3.04
N LEU A 111 -2.76 0.54 4.26
CA LEU A 111 -1.53 0.31 5.03
C LEU A 111 -1.41 -1.15 5.49
N PRO A 112 -0.21 -1.75 5.40
CA PRO A 112 0.01 -3.14 5.81
C PRO A 112 -0.14 -3.28 7.33
N ILE A 113 -0.86 -4.32 7.76
CA ILE A 113 -1.02 -4.63 9.19
C ILE A 113 -0.52 -6.03 9.56
N GLY A 114 -0.21 -6.87 8.57
CA GLY A 114 0.24 -8.25 8.76
C GLY A 114 1.66 -8.46 8.29
N ALA A 115 2.13 -9.70 8.44
CA ALA A 115 3.51 -10.09 8.13
C ALA A 115 4.57 -9.35 8.97
N TYR A 116 4.25 -8.98 10.22
CA TYR A 116 5.19 -8.34 11.15
C TYR A 116 5.85 -9.32 12.12
N HIS A 117 7.05 -8.96 12.61
CA HIS A 117 7.77 -9.62 13.70
C HIS A 117 8.88 -8.68 14.19
N PRO A 118 9.27 -8.70 15.48
CA PRO A 118 10.36 -7.87 15.99
C PRO A 118 11.69 -8.02 15.24
N ALA A 119 11.95 -9.20 14.66
CA ALA A 119 13.17 -9.48 13.90
C ALA A 119 13.29 -8.70 12.57
N PHE A 120 12.21 -8.09 12.08
CA PHE A 120 12.19 -7.35 10.82
C PHE A 120 11.28 -6.12 10.88
N ALA A 121 11.22 -5.48 12.06
CA ALA A 121 10.44 -4.27 12.31
C ALA A 121 10.83 -3.08 11.40
N ASP A 122 12.05 -3.08 10.87
CA ASP A 122 12.52 -2.06 9.94
C ASP A 122 11.85 -2.11 8.57
N ILE A 123 11.22 -3.23 8.21
CA ILE A 123 10.68 -3.45 6.85
C ILE A 123 9.20 -3.84 6.83
N HIS A 124 8.60 -4.16 7.98
CA HIS A 124 7.16 -4.41 8.12
C HIS A 124 6.62 -3.73 9.38
N MET A 125 5.59 -2.89 9.21
CA MET A 125 4.84 -2.30 10.31
C MET A 125 4.00 -3.34 11.04
N ASN A 126 3.91 -3.18 12.36
CA ASN A 126 2.81 -3.75 13.14
C ASN A 126 1.52 -2.89 13.02
N PRO A 127 0.36 -3.36 13.52
CA PRO A 127 -0.90 -2.62 13.41
C PRO A 127 -0.88 -1.24 14.07
N GLU A 128 -0.21 -1.08 15.21
CA GLU A 128 -0.11 0.20 15.93
C GLU A 128 0.74 1.21 15.14
N GLU A 129 1.82 0.76 14.53
CA GLU A 129 2.65 1.56 13.62
C GLU A 129 1.89 1.95 12.35
N ALA A 130 1.01 1.08 11.85
CA ALA A 130 0.15 1.39 10.72
C ALA A 130 -0.88 2.49 11.07
N VAL A 131 -1.44 2.48 12.28
CA VAL A 131 -2.30 3.59 12.79
C VAL A 131 -1.49 4.88 12.92
N ARG A 132 -0.26 4.80 13.44
CA ARG A 132 0.64 5.96 13.51
C ARG A 132 0.96 6.54 12.12
N ALA A 133 1.29 5.68 11.15
CA ALA A 133 1.52 6.09 9.77
C ALA A 133 0.27 6.74 9.16
N HIS A 134 -0.92 6.21 9.44
CA HIS A 134 -2.18 6.84 9.00
C HIS A 134 -2.31 8.26 9.54
N LEU A 135 -2.04 8.49 10.83
CA LEU A 135 -2.10 9.82 11.43
C LEU A 135 -1.07 10.81 10.86
N ASP A 136 0.08 10.31 10.42
CA ASP A 136 1.10 11.14 9.74
C ASP A 136 0.70 11.54 8.30
N LEU A 137 -0.22 10.79 7.69
CA LEU A 137 -0.57 10.88 6.26
C LEU A 137 -1.94 11.56 6.02
N ALA A 138 -2.93 11.17 6.79
CA ALA A 138 -4.33 11.38 6.47
C ALA A 138 -4.92 12.63 7.10
N ASP A 139 -6.10 13.02 6.61
CA ASP A 139 -6.95 13.99 7.31
C ASP A 139 -7.37 13.39 8.67
N VAL A 140 -7.04 14.07 9.77
CA VAL A 140 -7.26 13.55 11.13
C VAL A 140 -8.76 13.40 11.46
N ASP A 141 -9.62 14.21 10.83
CA ASP A 141 -11.07 14.22 11.10
C ASP A 141 -11.84 13.31 10.14
N ARG A 142 -11.31 13.07 8.93
CA ARG A 142 -12.07 12.44 7.83
C ARG A 142 -11.40 11.22 7.22
N GLY A 143 -10.10 11.07 7.40
CA GLY A 143 -9.30 10.00 6.80
C GLY A 143 -9.82 8.62 7.15
N LEU A 144 -9.89 7.74 6.16
CA LEU A 144 -10.26 6.33 6.33
C LEU A 144 -9.06 5.42 6.13
N MET A 145 -8.71 4.65 7.16
CA MET A 145 -7.66 3.64 7.04
C MET A 145 -8.25 2.29 6.63
N VAL A 146 -7.69 1.68 5.58
CA VAL A 146 -8.04 0.34 5.11
C VAL A 146 -6.83 -0.58 5.29
N PRO A 147 -6.93 -1.66 6.07
CA PRO A 147 -5.80 -2.56 6.26
C PRO A 147 -5.56 -3.43 5.03
N ILE A 148 -4.29 -3.64 4.71
CA ILE A 148 -3.83 -4.59 3.69
C ILE A 148 -2.77 -5.52 4.28
N HIS A 149 -2.21 -6.40 3.44
CA HIS A 149 -1.08 -7.27 3.80
C HIS A 149 -1.37 -8.29 4.91
N TRP A 150 -2.65 -8.65 5.06
CA TRP A 150 -3.16 -9.63 6.01
C TRP A 150 -4.29 -10.47 5.36
N ALA A 151 -4.73 -11.54 6.02
CA ALA A 151 -5.83 -12.43 5.62
C ALA A 151 -5.68 -13.16 4.27
N THR A 152 -4.46 -13.26 3.72
CA THR A 152 -4.22 -13.91 2.42
C THR A 152 -3.13 -14.99 2.48
N PHE A 153 -1.93 -14.63 2.98
CA PHE A 153 -0.77 -15.55 3.05
C PHE A 153 -0.17 -15.55 4.45
N ARG A 154 0.37 -16.71 4.87
CA ARG A 154 1.11 -16.83 6.13
C ARG A 154 2.59 -16.48 5.89
N LEU A 155 2.94 -15.22 6.13
CA LEU A 155 4.29 -14.69 5.92
C LEU A 155 5.05 -14.34 7.21
N ALA A 156 4.40 -14.43 8.36
CA ALA A 156 5.00 -14.21 9.68
C ALA A 156 4.30 -15.07 10.75
N PRO A 157 4.90 -15.27 11.94
CA PRO A 157 4.37 -16.16 12.97
C PRO A 157 3.31 -15.50 13.88
N HIS A 158 2.49 -14.58 13.37
CA HIS A 158 1.33 -14.06 14.11
C HIS A 158 0.08 -14.95 13.85
N PRO A 159 -0.85 -15.08 14.82
CA PRO A 159 -2.14 -15.72 14.61
C PRO A 159 -2.98 -15.06 13.51
N TRP A 160 -3.97 -15.79 13.00
CA TRP A 160 -4.87 -15.32 11.94
C TRP A 160 -5.57 -14.01 12.30
N ALA A 161 -6.27 -13.95 13.44
CA ALA A 161 -7.09 -12.79 13.81
C ALA A 161 -6.27 -11.64 14.42
N GLU A 162 -5.06 -11.92 14.93
CA GLU A 162 -4.29 -10.97 15.77
C GLU A 162 -4.06 -9.60 15.10
N PRO A 163 -3.66 -9.50 13.81
CA PRO A 163 -3.44 -8.19 13.19
C PRO A 163 -4.67 -7.29 13.18
N ALA A 164 -5.84 -7.84 12.87
CA ALA A 164 -7.08 -7.08 12.80
C ALA A 164 -7.59 -6.70 14.20
N GLU A 165 -7.47 -7.59 15.19
CA GLU A 165 -7.80 -7.26 16.59
C GLU A 165 -6.94 -6.11 17.12
N ARG A 166 -5.63 -6.16 16.87
CA ARG A 166 -4.69 -5.12 17.28
C ARG A 166 -4.95 -3.81 16.55
N LEU A 167 -5.26 -3.86 15.25
CA LEU A 167 -5.67 -2.67 14.51
C LEU A 167 -6.90 -2.02 15.12
N VAL A 168 -7.96 -2.80 15.41
CA VAL A 168 -9.20 -2.27 15.99
C VAL A 168 -8.91 -1.58 17.33
N ALA A 169 -8.13 -2.22 18.21
CA ALA A 169 -7.77 -1.63 19.49
C ALA A 169 -6.94 -0.35 19.35
N ALA A 170 -5.95 -0.34 18.45
CA ALA A 170 -5.10 0.82 18.21
C ALA A 170 -5.87 2.00 17.58
N ALA A 171 -6.76 1.70 16.62
CA ALA A 171 -7.58 2.71 15.97
C ALA A 171 -8.61 3.32 16.93
N ASP A 172 -9.23 2.51 17.81
CA ASP A 172 -10.17 3.01 18.81
C ASP A 172 -9.49 3.99 19.80
N ALA A 173 -8.30 3.63 20.28
CA ALA A 173 -7.51 4.47 21.18
C ALA A 173 -7.19 5.86 20.59
N GLU A 174 -6.87 5.91 19.30
CA GLU A 174 -6.52 7.15 18.57
C GLU A 174 -7.71 7.79 17.84
N ARG A 175 -8.92 7.23 17.97
CA ARG A 175 -10.14 7.65 17.25
C ARG A 175 -9.99 7.67 15.72
N VAL A 176 -9.19 6.77 15.17
CA VAL A 176 -8.99 6.60 13.73
C VAL A 176 -10.16 5.83 13.13
N ARG A 177 -10.70 6.34 12.02
CA ARG A 177 -11.74 5.63 11.26
C ARG A 177 -11.10 4.52 10.43
N ILE A 178 -11.59 3.30 10.60
CA ILE A 178 -11.15 2.12 9.85
C ILE A 178 -12.29 1.47 9.07
N ALA A 179 -11.97 0.93 7.90
CA ALA A 179 -12.84 0.01 7.17
C ALA A 179 -12.09 -1.29 6.90
N VAL A 180 -12.63 -2.41 7.36
CA VAL A 180 -12.02 -3.75 7.20
C VAL A 180 -12.93 -4.62 6.33
N PRO A 181 -12.88 -4.48 4.99
CA PRO A 181 -13.74 -5.27 4.11
C PRO A 181 -13.34 -6.75 4.15
N ILE A 182 -14.33 -7.63 3.96
CA ILE A 182 -14.05 -9.01 3.57
C ILE A 182 -13.31 -9.00 2.22
N PRO A 183 -12.39 -9.94 1.91
CA PRO A 183 -11.77 -10.01 0.59
C PRO A 183 -12.80 -9.98 -0.55
N GLY A 184 -12.63 -9.02 -1.48
CA GLY A 184 -13.57 -8.76 -2.57
C GLY A 184 -14.69 -7.74 -2.23
N GLY A 185 -14.77 -7.29 -0.99
CA GLY A 185 -15.72 -6.25 -0.54
C GLY A 185 -15.36 -4.85 -1.04
N ARG A 186 -16.39 -4.01 -1.20
CA ARG A 186 -16.25 -2.60 -1.62
C ARG A 186 -16.06 -1.70 -0.40
N VAL A 187 -15.17 -0.72 -0.53
CA VAL A 187 -15.00 0.38 0.44
C VAL A 187 -15.54 1.69 -0.15
N VAL A 188 -16.26 2.45 0.68
CA VAL A 188 -16.72 3.83 0.43
C VAL A 188 -16.37 4.68 1.67
N PRO A 189 -16.42 6.02 1.61
CA PRO A 189 -16.00 6.87 2.73
C PRO A 189 -16.72 6.60 4.06
N GLU A 190 -17.95 6.09 4.02
CA GLU A 190 -18.76 5.74 5.19
C GLU A 190 -18.60 4.28 5.63
N SER A 191 -17.76 3.49 4.93
CA SER A 191 -17.54 2.09 5.27
C SER A 191 -17.00 1.94 6.68
N THR A 192 -17.49 0.90 7.35
CA THR A 192 -17.05 0.43 8.65
C THR A 192 -16.54 -1.00 8.52
N PHE A 193 -16.59 -1.78 9.59
CA PHE A 193 -16.27 -3.20 9.58
C PHE A 193 -17.29 -4.00 10.39
N ASP A 194 -17.50 -5.24 9.95
CA ASP A 194 -17.99 -6.33 10.79
C ASP A 194 -16.79 -7.26 11.03
N PRO A 195 -16.56 -7.81 12.25
CA PRO A 195 -15.35 -8.56 12.58
C PRO A 195 -15.34 -9.99 12.01
N TRP A 196 -15.41 -10.11 10.69
CA TRP A 196 -15.52 -11.35 9.92
C TRP A 196 -14.32 -12.30 10.07
N TRP A 197 -13.21 -11.83 10.64
CA TRP A 197 -12.04 -12.67 10.90
C TRP A 197 -12.13 -13.48 12.19
N ARG A 198 -13.15 -13.26 13.02
CA ARG A 198 -13.41 -14.00 14.27
C ARG A 198 -14.17 -15.33 14.06
N LEU A 199 -14.36 -15.73 12.79
CA LEU A 199 -15.08 -16.97 12.42
C LEU A 199 -14.36 -18.24 12.88
#